data_AF-A0A7C8MTN9-F1
#
_entry.id   AF-A0A7C8MTN9-F1
#
_cell.length_a   1.000
_cell.length_b   1.000
_cell.length_c   1.000
_cell.angle_alpha   90.00
_cell.angle_beta   90.00
_cell.angle_gamma   90.00
#
_symmetry.space_group_name_H-M   'P 1'
#
loop_
_entity.id
_entity.type
_entity.pdbx_description
1 polymer ?
#
loop_
_entity_poly.entity_id
_entity_poly.type
_entity_poly.pdbx_seq_one_letter_code
_entity_poly.pdbx_strand_id
1 'polypeptide(L)'
;MDGFQIIGSLTGLCKDLGIQDVYVQDLLHYAAFLQRPWFTRIWVVQESFFSAATTVFCGKREIKWAAIKESSRIVVQTGMDTLLKAYVSYATHFSLDVDAIKLPNNRLANQFIFGSLQRGDGEAISLGQLLHYSRFFEASDPRDKVFAILGLWRFTRGNQIAQIDILPDYKKDISGVYIEATMAAIQESGNLDVLSLVEGPYSEKTAQLPSWIPDYSQGPRSYPLVQPSTLTPPSLLLPTNFEPPRDRKMRVLPVQGLQIDIIEDVAPAYGDIMNNFELGLLLKLLLTYPQTSYPTGESPCNAFWRTLIKDNIRGNLAGKEAQVAFPTFIMQRIRETRQQIGILEDYEEPDLESELKAILQETEMIIESLSSRYGEEKVIPTLSEIDAMVHVEEEEEGSLAEQKLESDRKDIEEAFRVAYFRRRLFRTTAGYFGLTSQSVVPGDCVWVLSGARVPFVLKAADAREDRWQLVSESYVHGVMRGDALTDEVTLRRICLV
;
A
#
# COMPACT_ATOMS: atom_id res chain seq x y z
N MET A 1 5.43 -2.28 25.46
CA MET A 1 5.12 -3.71 25.74
C MET A 1 6.07 -4.62 24.98
N ASP A 2 6.91 -5.35 25.70
CA ASP A 2 7.82 -6.36 25.16
C ASP A 2 7.05 -7.39 24.31
N GLY A 3 7.53 -7.73 23.12
CA GLY A 3 6.88 -8.74 22.26
C GLY A 3 6.63 -10.07 22.99
N PHE A 4 7.43 -10.36 24.02
CA PHE A 4 7.29 -11.50 24.91
C PHE A 4 6.02 -11.50 25.79
N GLN A 5 5.48 -10.34 26.19
CA GLN A 5 4.24 -10.28 26.99
C GLN A 5 2.98 -10.56 26.15
N ILE A 6 2.93 -10.10 24.89
CA ILE A 6 1.85 -10.47 23.95
C ILE A 6 1.89 -11.99 23.69
N ILE A 7 3.09 -12.55 23.58
CA ILE A 7 3.33 -13.99 23.39
C ILE A 7 2.88 -14.82 24.60
N GLY A 8 3.11 -14.33 25.82
CA GLY A 8 2.59 -14.95 27.04
C GLY A 8 1.05 -14.97 27.11
N SER A 9 0.38 -14.04 26.42
CA SER A 9 -1.08 -13.93 26.41
C SER A 9 -1.82 -14.85 25.42
N LEU A 10 -1.10 -15.46 24.45
CA LEU A 10 -1.69 -16.48 23.57
C LEU A 10 -1.96 -17.80 24.30
N THR A 11 -1.26 -18.05 25.40
CA THR A 11 -1.47 -19.19 26.29
C THR A 11 -2.83 -19.07 26.98
N GLY A 12 -3.76 -19.98 26.68
CA GLY A 12 -5.13 -19.97 27.22
C GLY A 12 -6.21 -19.49 26.26
N LEU A 13 -5.88 -18.63 25.28
CA LEU A 13 -6.85 -18.10 24.30
C LEU A 13 -7.44 -19.21 23.41
N CYS A 14 -6.61 -20.21 23.08
CA CYS A 14 -7.03 -21.38 22.31
C CYS A 14 -7.85 -22.38 23.16
N LYS A 15 -7.54 -22.48 24.47
CA LYS A 15 -8.28 -23.35 25.40
C LYS A 15 -9.74 -22.96 25.54
N ASP A 16 -10.04 -21.66 25.58
CA ASP A 16 -11.42 -21.16 25.63
C ASP A 16 -12.22 -21.49 24.35
N LEU A 17 -11.51 -21.74 23.24
CA LEU A 17 -12.07 -22.19 21.96
C LEU A 17 -12.01 -23.72 21.77
N GLY A 18 -11.55 -24.48 22.77
CA GLY A 18 -11.41 -25.94 22.70
C GLY A 18 -10.26 -26.43 21.82
N ILE A 19 -9.30 -25.57 21.51
CA ILE A 19 -8.13 -25.86 20.67
C ILE A 19 -6.90 -25.99 21.57
N GLN A 20 -5.98 -26.89 21.24
CA GLN A 20 -4.68 -26.98 21.93
C GLN A 20 -3.92 -25.65 21.80
N ASP A 21 -3.27 -25.22 22.88
CA ASP A 21 -2.47 -23.97 22.86
C ASP A 21 -1.44 -24.01 21.71
N VAL A 22 -1.41 -22.93 20.93
CA VAL A 22 -0.47 -22.75 19.82
C VAL A 22 0.72 -21.95 20.33
N TYR A 23 1.91 -22.53 20.30
CA TYR A 23 3.13 -21.84 20.73
C TYR A 23 3.75 -21.05 19.57
N VAL A 24 4.54 -20.02 19.88
CA VAL A 24 5.28 -19.23 18.87
C VAL A 24 6.14 -20.12 17.98
N GLN A 25 6.77 -21.14 18.57
CA GLN A 25 7.57 -22.10 17.82
C GLN A 25 6.73 -22.86 16.76
N ASP A 26 5.47 -23.16 17.05
CA ASP A 26 4.57 -23.80 16.10
C ASP A 26 4.22 -22.87 14.94
N LEU A 27 3.97 -21.58 15.24
CA LEU A 27 3.74 -20.56 14.22
C LEU A 27 4.98 -20.34 13.34
N LEU A 28 6.19 -20.37 13.91
CA LEU A 28 7.45 -20.30 13.16
C LEU A 28 7.65 -21.50 12.25
N HIS A 29 7.38 -22.72 12.74
CA HIS A 29 7.44 -23.93 11.93
C HIS A 29 6.42 -23.88 10.78
N TYR A 30 5.22 -23.37 11.05
CA TYR A 30 4.19 -23.19 10.03
C TYR A 30 4.60 -22.13 8.99
N ALA A 31 5.17 -21.00 9.42
CA ALA A 31 5.73 -20.00 8.53
C ALA A 31 6.83 -20.61 7.64
N ALA A 32 7.80 -21.32 8.22
CA ALA A 32 8.87 -22.00 7.50
C ALA A 32 8.35 -23.10 6.55
N PHE A 33 7.25 -23.77 6.89
CA PHE A 33 6.56 -24.68 5.98
C PHE A 33 6.07 -23.96 4.73
N LEU A 34 5.38 -22.84 4.91
CA LEU A 34 4.89 -22.01 3.80
C LEU A 34 6.03 -21.33 3.02
N GLN A 35 7.24 -21.23 3.56
CA GLN A 35 8.43 -20.75 2.83
C GLN A 35 8.95 -21.68 1.74
N ARG A 36 8.46 -22.92 1.66
CA ARG A 36 9.00 -23.89 0.71
C ARG A 36 8.73 -23.45 -0.74
N PRO A 37 9.67 -23.71 -1.68
CA PRO A 37 9.56 -23.28 -3.08
C PRO A 37 8.26 -23.68 -3.80
N TRP A 38 7.62 -24.77 -3.39
CA TRP A 38 6.34 -25.17 -3.99
C TRP A 38 5.25 -24.10 -3.80
N PHE A 39 5.18 -23.44 -2.65
CA PHE A 39 4.20 -22.39 -2.37
C PHE A 39 4.51 -21.05 -3.04
N THR A 40 5.68 -20.91 -3.69
CA THR A 40 6.04 -19.67 -4.39
C THR A 40 5.62 -19.69 -5.84
N ARG A 41 5.53 -20.86 -6.48
CA ARG A 41 5.30 -21.00 -7.92
C ARG A 41 3.86 -20.62 -8.31
N ILE A 42 3.67 -19.88 -9.39
CA ILE A 42 2.33 -19.50 -9.86
C ILE A 42 1.47 -20.72 -10.26
N TRP A 43 2.08 -21.77 -10.81
CA TRP A 43 1.37 -22.99 -11.20
C TRP A 43 0.76 -23.76 -10.03
N VAL A 44 1.22 -23.49 -8.80
CA VAL A 44 0.64 -24.07 -7.59
C VAL A 44 -0.85 -23.77 -7.45
N VAL A 45 -1.28 -22.63 -8.01
CA VAL A 45 -2.68 -22.22 -8.02
C VAL A 45 -3.54 -23.27 -8.71
N GLN A 46 -3.20 -23.64 -9.94
CA GLN A 46 -3.95 -24.67 -10.66
C GLN A 46 -3.72 -26.07 -10.07
N GLU A 47 -2.47 -26.41 -9.74
CA GLU A 47 -2.09 -27.72 -9.18
C GLU A 47 -2.92 -28.06 -7.92
N SER A 48 -3.17 -27.05 -7.07
CA SER A 48 -3.93 -27.24 -5.84
C SER A 48 -5.43 -26.98 -5.97
N PHE A 49 -5.85 -26.04 -6.82
CA PHE A 49 -7.25 -25.64 -6.97
C PHE A 49 -8.09 -26.65 -7.76
N PHE A 50 -7.57 -27.21 -8.86
CA PHE A 50 -8.33 -28.11 -9.73
C PHE A 50 -8.15 -29.59 -9.38
N SER A 51 -7.33 -29.90 -8.38
CA SER A 51 -7.13 -31.26 -7.92
C SER A 51 -8.33 -31.74 -7.10
N ALA A 52 -8.85 -32.93 -7.45
CA ALA A 52 -9.91 -33.59 -6.70
C ALA A 52 -9.43 -34.05 -5.30
N ALA A 53 -8.15 -34.41 -5.17
CA ALA A 53 -7.54 -34.84 -3.92
C ALA A 53 -6.04 -34.50 -3.92
N THR A 54 -5.62 -33.71 -2.93
CA THR A 54 -4.23 -33.26 -2.79
C THR A 54 -3.64 -33.77 -1.49
N THR A 55 -2.50 -34.45 -1.62
CA THR A 55 -1.68 -34.92 -0.49
C THR A 55 -0.31 -34.26 -0.58
N VAL A 56 0.10 -33.62 0.51
CA VAL A 56 1.38 -32.92 0.60
C VAL A 56 2.39 -33.82 1.31
N PHE A 57 3.50 -34.10 0.63
CA PHE A 57 4.63 -34.78 1.22
C PHE A 57 5.69 -33.76 1.64
N CYS A 58 6.07 -33.77 2.92
CA CYS A 58 7.14 -32.92 3.45
C CYS A 58 8.14 -33.79 4.21
N GLY A 59 9.23 -34.17 3.53
CA GLY A 59 10.17 -35.16 4.05
C GLY A 59 9.47 -36.52 4.19
N LYS A 60 9.47 -37.09 5.40
CA LYS A 60 8.81 -38.37 5.70
C LYS A 60 7.34 -38.22 6.12
N ARG A 61 6.81 -37.00 6.18
CA ARG A 61 5.44 -36.74 6.64
C ARG A 61 4.50 -36.60 5.45
N GLU A 62 3.31 -37.15 5.63
CA GLU A 62 2.16 -37.00 4.75
C GLU A 62 1.15 -36.06 5.42
N ILE A 63 0.71 -35.03 4.70
CA ILE A 63 -0.21 -34.01 5.20
C ILE A 63 -1.36 -33.89 4.21
N LYS A 64 -2.60 -34.05 4.68
CA LYS A 64 -3.79 -33.82 3.85
C LYS A 64 -3.94 -32.32 3.57
N TRP A 65 -4.26 -31.97 2.32
CA TRP A 65 -4.46 -30.57 1.93
C TRP A 65 -5.54 -29.84 2.74
N ALA A 66 -6.59 -30.55 3.14
CA ALA A 66 -7.66 -30.01 3.97
C ALA A 66 -7.13 -29.44 5.31
N ALA A 67 -6.12 -30.06 5.91
CA ALA A 67 -5.51 -29.56 7.14
C ALA A 67 -4.80 -28.23 6.92
N ILE A 68 -4.06 -28.09 5.81
CA ILE A 68 -3.37 -26.83 5.46
C ILE A 68 -4.38 -25.70 5.21
N LYS A 69 -5.45 -25.98 4.46
CA LYS A 69 -6.54 -25.00 4.23
C LYS A 69 -7.18 -24.53 5.53
N GLU A 70 -7.46 -25.46 6.42
CA GLU A 70 -8.12 -25.17 7.70
C GLU A 70 -7.21 -24.40 8.65
N SER A 71 -5.94 -24.80 8.77
CA SER A 71 -4.94 -24.04 9.54
C SER A 71 -4.78 -22.62 9.01
N SER A 72 -4.75 -22.44 7.69
CA SER A 72 -4.69 -21.11 7.07
C SER A 72 -5.93 -20.26 7.38
N ARG A 73 -7.13 -20.86 7.34
CA ARG A 73 -8.38 -20.18 7.69
C ARG A 73 -8.35 -19.69 9.13
N ILE A 74 -7.95 -20.56 10.07
CA ILE A 74 -7.86 -20.21 11.50
C ILE A 74 -6.89 -19.05 11.69
N VAL A 75 -5.67 -19.16 11.15
CA VAL A 75 -4.62 -18.14 11.30
C VAL A 75 -5.07 -16.76 10.79
N VAL A 76 -5.80 -16.71 9.68
CA VAL A 76 -6.33 -15.46 9.12
C VAL A 76 -7.51 -14.93 9.95
N GLN A 77 -8.47 -15.78 10.33
CA GLN A 77 -9.68 -15.34 11.03
C GLN A 77 -9.43 -14.95 12.50
N THR A 78 -8.39 -15.49 13.13
CA THR A 78 -8.01 -15.12 14.49
C THR A 78 -7.04 -13.93 14.55
N GLY A 79 -6.56 -13.44 13.40
CA GLY A 79 -5.53 -12.40 13.33
C GLY A 79 -4.12 -12.86 13.77
N MET A 80 -3.92 -14.18 13.94
CA MET A 80 -2.61 -14.75 14.29
C MET A 80 -1.55 -14.51 13.20
N ASP A 81 -1.97 -14.30 11.95
CA ASP A 81 -1.06 -13.90 10.87
C ASP A 81 -0.39 -12.54 11.16
N THR A 82 -1.10 -11.61 11.80
CA THR A 82 -0.61 -10.29 12.17
C THR A 82 0.45 -10.40 13.28
N LEU A 83 0.19 -11.25 14.28
CA LEU A 83 1.15 -11.56 15.34
C LEU A 83 2.41 -12.24 14.78
N LEU A 84 2.24 -13.16 13.83
CA LEU A 84 3.36 -13.82 13.16
C LEU A 84 4.22 -12.81 12.36
N LYS A 85 3.60 -11.85 11.65
CA LYS A 85 4.31 -10.78 10.95
C LYS A 85 5.12 -9.91 11.91
N ALA A 86 4.48 -9.44 12.98
CA ALA A 86 5.11 -8.60 14.01
C ALA A 86 6.29 -9.31 14.66
N TYR A 87 6.16 -10.60 14.98
CA TYR A 87 7.24 -11.37 15.59
C TYR A 87 8.41 -11.65 14.64
N VAL A 88 8.14 -12.01 13.37
CA VAL A 88 9.21 -12.21 12.39
C VAL A 88 9.98 -10.90 12.14
N SER A 89 9.28 -9.76 12.14
CA SER A 89 9.89 -8.43 12.10
C SER A 89 10.81 -8.20 13.30
N TYR A 90 10.34 -8.52 14.52
CA TYR A 90 11.13 -8.36 15.75
C TYR A 90 12.34 -9.30 15.82
N ALA A 91 12.15 -10.58 15.51
CA ALA A 91 13.20 -11.61 15.63
C ALA A 91 14.38 -11.38 14.67
N THR A 92 14.18 -10.68 13.56
CA THR A 92 15.23 -10.39 12.58
C THR A 92 16.09 -9.15 12.91
N HIS A 93 15.81 -8.43 14.01
CA HIS A 93 16.61 -7.30 14.55
C HIS A 93 16.99 -6.19 13.56
N PHE A 94 16.33 -6.13 12.41
CA PHE A 94 16.43 -5.05 11.44
C PHE A 94 15.03 -4.55 11.14
N SER A 95 14.88 -3.26 10.89
CA SER A 95 13.74 -2.61 10.24
C SER A 95 13.60 -3.09 8.78
N LEU A 96 13.63 -4.41 8.57
CA LEU A 96 13.34 -5.04 7.31
C LEU A 96 11.83 -4.94 7.10
N ASP A 97 11.47 -4.01 6.21
CA ASP A 97 10.31 -4.03 5.33
C ASP A 97 9.48 -5.32 5.50
N VAL A 98 8.49 -5.26 6.40
CA VAL A 98 7.63 -6.40 6.77
C VAL A 98 6.86 -6.94 5.56
N ASP A 99 6.75 -6.14 4.49
CA ASP A 99 6.18 -6.55 3.20
C ASP A 99 7.23 -7.16 2.24
N ALA A 100 8.53 -6.86 2.41
CA ALA A 100 9.62 -7.59 1.73
C ALA A 100 9.76 -9.04 2.25
N ILE A 101 9.27 -9.29 3.47
CA ILE A 101 9.03 -10.64 3.98
C ILE A 101 7.79 -11.19 3.26
N LYS A 102 8.01 -11.78 2.06
CA LYS A 102 7.03 -12.41 1.12
C LYS A 102 6.13 -13.52 1.70
N LEU A 103 5.92 -13.55 3.01
CA LEU A 103 6.06 -14.80 3.75
C LEU A 103 4.74 -15.27 4.38
N PRO A 104 3.77 -14.38 4.70
CA PRO A 104 2.39 -14.82 5.00
C PRO A 104 1.32 -14.29 4.03
N ASN A 105 1.41 -13.04 3.55
CA ASN A 105 0.27 -12.37 2.90
C ASN A 105 -0.19 -13.04 1.60
N ASN A 106 0.72 -13.49 0.73
CA ASN A 106 0.28 -14.23 -0.46
C ASN A 106 -0.05 -15.67 -0.10
N ARG A 107 0.83 -16.38 0.62
CA ARG A 107 0.75 -17.84 0.75
C ARG A 107 -0.41 -18.33 1.62
N LEU A 108 -0.73 -17.63 2.70
CA LEU A 108 -1.92 -17.93 3.53
C LEU A 108 -3.20 -17.42 2.85
N ALA A 109 -3.18 -16.20 2.31
CA ALA A 109 -4.35 -15.68 1.60
C ALA A 109 -4.72 -16.56 0.40
N ASN A 110 -3.73 -17.12 -0.31
CA ASN A 110 -3.95 -18.10 -1.38
C ASN A 110 -4.78 -19.28 -0.89
N GLN A 111 -4.39 -19.92 0.21
CA GLN A 111 -5.11 -21.08 0.73
C GLN A 111 -6.53 -20.73 1.18
N PHE A 112 -6.69 -19.55 1.77
CA PHE A 112 -7.99 -19.04 2.19
C PHE A 112 -8.90 -18.72 1.00
N ILE A 113 -8.41 -17.95 0.03
CA ILE A 113 -9.12 -17.55 -1.20
C ILE A 113 -9.49 -18.79 -2.04
N PHE A 114 -8.57 -19.72 -2.24
CA PHE A 114 -8.86 -20.96 -2.96
C PHE A 114 -9.87 -21.82 -2.22
N GLY A 115 -9.78 -21.87 -0.89
CA GLY A 115 -10.73 -22.57 -0.04
C GLY A 115 -12.15 -22.02 -0.15
N SER A 116 -12.33 -20.70 -0.13
CA SER A 116 -13.66 -20.07 -0.25
C SER A 116 -14.27 -20.26 -1.64
N LEU A 117 -13.47 -20.10 -2.70
CA LEU A 117 -13.91 -20.32 -4.08
C LEU A 117 -14.35 -21.76 -4.35
N GLN A 118 -13.60 -22.76 -3.87
CA GLN A 118 -13.95 -24.17 -4.05
C GLN A 118 -15.27 -24.57 -3.36
N ARG A 119 -15.63 -23.89 -2.26
CA ARG A 119 -16.86 -24.16 -1.51
C ARG A 119 -18.10 -23.52 -2.11
N GLY A 120 -17.94 -22.58 -3.05
CA GLY A 120 -19.05 -21.78 -3.57
C GLY A 120 -19.53 -20.68 -2.61
N ASP A 121 -18.81 -20.46 -1.50
CA ASP A 121 -19.11 -19.42 -0.50
C ASP A 121 -18.50 -18.05 -0.87
N GLY A 122 -17.59 -18.02 -1.85
CA GLY A 122 -16.86 -16.82 -2.25
C GLY A 122 -17.50 -16.10 -3.44
N GLU A 123 -17.40 -14.77 -3.45
CA GLU A 123 -17.75 -13.95 -4.62
C GLU A 123 -16.85 -14.28 -5.82
N ALA A 124 -17.38 -14.11 -7.03
CA ALA A 124 -16.61 -14.29 -8.26
C ALA A 124 -15.42 -13.30 -8.29
N ILE A 125 -14.20 -13.83 -8.43
CA ILE A 125 -12.99 -13.00 -8.52
C ILE A 125 -12.80 -12.55 -9.98
N SER A 126 -12.63 -11.24 -10.17
CA SER A 126 -12.33 -10.62 -11.47
C SER A 126 -10.91 -10.94 -11.97
N LEU A 127 -10.71 -10.80 -13.29
CA LEU A 127 -9.39 -10.94 -13.90
C LEU A 127 -8.40 -9.91 -13.34
N GLY A 128 -8.82 -8.67 -13.10
CA GLY A 128 -7.96 -7.64 -12.50
C GLY A 128 -7.44 -8.03 -11.11
N GLN A 129 -8.30 -8.62 -10.26
CA GLN A 129 -7.88 -9.15 -8.96
C GLN A 129 -6.92 -10.34 -9.10
N LEU A 130 -7.22 -11.29 -9.99
CA LEU A 130 -6.34 -12.43 -10.23
C LEU A 130 -4.97 -12.01 -10.77
N LEU A 131 -4.93 -11.01 -11.65
CA LEU A 131 -3.70 -10.41 -12.16
C LEU A 131 -2.90 -9.77 -11.03
N HIS A 132 -3.53 -9.02 -10.14
CA HIS A 132 -2.88 -8.50 -8.93
C HIS A 132 -2.29 -9.62 -8.08
N TYR A 133 -3.08 -10.66 -7.76
CA TYR A 133 -2.60 -11.78 -6.94
C TYR A 133 -1.47 -12.59 -7.61
N SER A 134 -1.50 -12.72 -8.94
CA SER A 134 -0.46 -13.43 -9.70
C SER A 134 0.94 -12.84 -9.51
N ARG A 135 1.02 -11.52 -9.27
CA ARG A 135 2.29 -10.79 -9.11
C ARG A 135 3.10 -11.30 -7.92
N PHE A 136 2.43 -11.77 -6.87
CA PHE A 136 3.08 -12.27 -5.65
C PHE A 136 3.67 -13.70 -5.78
N PHE A 137 3.44 -14.38 -6.90
CA PHE A 137 4.05 -15.70 -7.16
C PHE A 137 5.34 -15.58 -7.97
N GLU A 138 6.13 -16.65 -8.04
CA GLU A 138 7.29 -16.77 -8.90
C GLU A 138 6.88 -17.51 -10.18
N ALA A 139 7.41 -17.05 -11.31
CA ALA A 139 7.18 -17.64 -12.62
C ALA A 139 8.50 -17.61 -13.40
N SER A 140 8.90 -18.76 -13.96
CA SER A 140 10.09 -18.83 -14.82
C SER A 140 9.83 -18.14 -16.16
N ASP A 141 8.62 -18.29 -16.71
CA ASP A 141 8.15 -17.54 -17.87
C ASP A 141 7.23 -16.40 -17.39
N PRO A 142 7.55 -15.13 -17.68
CA PRO A 142 6.71 -13.99 -17.27
C PRO A 142 5.26 -14.06 -17.77
N ARG A 143 4.98 -14.77 -18.86
CA ARG A 143 3.62 -14.94 -19.41
C ARG A 143 2.74 -15.82 -18.54
N ASP A 144 3.34 -16.70 -17.72
CA ASP A 144 2.59 -17.56 -16.80
C ASP A 144 1.90 -16.77 -15.69
N LYS A 145 2.30 -15.52 -15.45
CA LYS A 145 1.56 -14.58 -14.59
C LYS A 145 0.11 -14.39 -15.05
N VAL A 146 -0.11 -14.46 -16.36
CA VAL A 146 -1.44 -14.42 -16.98
C VAL A 146 -1.96 -15.84 -17.19
N PHE A 147 -1.20 -16.71 -17.85
CA PHE A 147 -1.73 -18.00 -18.29
C PHE A 147 -2.11 -18.95 -17.16
N ALA A 148 -1.38 -18.94 -16.05
CA ALA A 148 -1.65 -19.82 -14.92
C ALA A 148 -2.93 -19.44 -14.15
N ILE A 149 -3.44 -18.20 -14.28
CA ILE A 149 -4.68 -17.78 -13.60
C ILE A 149 -5.93 -17.93 -14.47
N LEU A 150 -5.80 -18.15 -15.79
CA LEU A 150 -6.95 -18.21 -16.71
C LEU A 150 -7.93 -19.34 -16.39
N GLY A 151 -7.43 -20.50 -15.93
CA GLY A 151 -8.28 -21.60 -15.50
C GLY A 151 -9.19 -21.19 -14.34
N LEU A 152 -8.61 -20.52 -13.34
CA LEU A 152 -9.34 -20.02 -12.17
C LEU A 152 -10.35 -18.94 -12.57
N TRP A 153 -9.93 -18.00 -13.42
CA TRP A 153 -10.80 -16.95 -13.95
C TRP A 153 -12.04 -17.51 -14.67
N ARG A 154 -11.87 -18.54 -15.50
CA ARG A 154 -12.99 -19.22 -16.17
C ARG A 154 -13.91 -19.94 -15.18
N PHE A 155 -13.33 -20.55 -14.14
CA PHE A 155 -14.10 -21.25 -13.12
C PHE A 155 -15.00 -20.30 -12.33
N THR A 156 -14.50 -19.13 -11.92
CA THR A 156 -15.26 -18.18 -11.07
C THR A 156 -16.41 -17.47 -11.80
N ARG A 157 -16.35 -17.34 -13.13
CA ARG A 157 -17.31 -16.56 -13.92
C ARG A 157 -18.42 -17.38 -14.62
N GLY A 158 -18.28 -18.71 -14.69
CA GLY A 158 -19.24 -19.56 -15.40
C GLY A 158 -19.47 -19.15 -16.87
N ASN A 159 -20.69 -19.27 -17.37
CA ASN A 159 -21.05 -18.97 -18.77
C ASN A 159 -21.24 -17.45 -19.09
N GLN A 160 -21.03 -16.54 -18.14
CA GLN A 160 -21.36 -15.12 -18.32
C GLN A 160 -20.42 -14.37 -19.27
N ILE A 161 -19.25 -14.93 -19.61
CA ILE A 161 -18.26 -14.29 -20.49
C ILE A 161 -17.88 -15.20 -21.67
N ALA A 162 -18.86 -15.68 -22.43
CA ALA A 162 -18.60 -16.39 -23.69
C ALA A 162 -17.86 -15.52 -24.77
N GLN A 163 -17.60 -14.23 -24.50
CA GLN A 163 -17.06 -13.27 -25.47
C GLN A 163 -15.63 -12.75 -25.16
N ILE A 164 -15.11 -12.95 -23.95
CA ILE A 164 -13.74 -12.53 -23.58
C ILE A 164 -12.92 -13.79 -23.31
N ASP A 165 -12.29 -14.31 -24.36
CA ASP A 165 -11.40 -15.46 -24.24
C ASP A 165 -9.94 -15.06 -24.47
N ILE A 166 -9.08 -15.49 -23.55
CA ILE A 166 -7.62 -15.42 -23.68
C ILE A 166 -7.13 -16.87 -23.68
N LEU A 167 -6.40 -17.27 -24.72
CA LEU A 167 -5.80 -18.59 -24.81
C LEU A 167 -4.29 -18.49 -24.57
N PRO A 168 -3.69 -19.44 -23.83
CA PRO A 168 -2.24 -19.52 -23.70
C PRO A 168 -1.56 -19.65 -25.06
N ASP A 169 -0.74 -18.66 -25.41
CA ASP A 169 0.04 -18.65 -26.65
C ASP A 169 1.46 -18.17 -26.35
N TYR A 170 2.38 -19.12 -26.17
CA TYR A 170 3.80 -18.87 -25.91
C TYR A 170 4.57 -18.39 -27.15
N LYS A 171 3.91 -18.21 -28.30
CA LYS A 171 4.50 -17.53 -29.46
C LYS A 171 4.36 -16.01 -29.37
N LYS A 172 3.44 -15.50 -28.55
CA LYS A 172 3.31 -14.06 -28.28
C LYS A 172 4.46 -13.58 -27.41
N ASP A 173 4.86 -12.34 -27.66
CA ASP A 173 5.76 -11.62 -26.77
C ASP A 173 5.06 -11.26 -25.46
N ILE A 174 5.86 -10.92 -24.44
CA ILE A 174 5.35 -10.59 -23.10
C ILE A 174 4.40 -9.38 -23.17
N SER A 175 4.75 -8.36 -23.96
CA SER A 175 3.95 -7.15 -24.11
C SER A 175 2.57 -7.45 -24.68
N GLY A 176 2.47 -8.25 -25.76
CA GLY A 176 1.19 -8.65 -26.32
C GLY A 176 0.30 -9.39 -25.34
N VAL A 177 0.87 -10.29 -24.52
CA VAL A 177 0.12 -11.03 -23.48
C VAL A 177 -0.41 -10.08 -22.40
N TYR A 178 0.43 -9.15 -21.92
CA TYR A 178 0.03 -8.23 -20.84
C TYR A 178 -0.98 -7.19 -21.31
N ILE A 179 -0.87 -6.70 -22.55
CA ILE A 179 -1.87 -5.81 -23.18
C ILE A 179 -3.22 -6.51 -23.28
N GLU A 180 -3.27 -7.72 -23.84
CA GLU A 180 -4.52 -8.46 -23.99
C GLU A 180 -5.19 -8.76 -22.63
N ALA A 181 -4.39 -9.11 -21.62
CA ALA A 181 -4.87 -9.37 -20.26
C ALA A 181 -5.42 -8.10 -19.58
N THR A 182 -4.70 -6.97 -19.68
CA THR A 182 -5.13 -5.69 -19.12
C THR A 182 -6.42 -5.23 -19.78
N MET A 183 -6.50 -5.30 -21.11
CA MET A 183 -7.71 -4.94 -21.86
C MET A 183 -8.90 -5.82 -21.53
N ALA A 184 -8.68 -7.14 -21.37
CA ALA A 184 -9.73 -8.04 -20.92
C ALA A 184 -10.23 -7.69 -19.51
N ALA A 185 -9.34 -7.29 -18.60
CA ALA A 185 -9.73 -6.85 -17.26
C ALA A 185 -10.56 -5.56 -17.30
N ILE A 186 -10.17 -4.56 -18.12
CA ILE A 186 -10.92 -3.31 -18.32
C ILE A 186 -12.31 -3.60 -18.93
N GLN A 187 -12.38 -4.47 -19.94
CA GLN A 187 -13.65 -4.87 -20.56
C GLN A 187 -14.57 -5.63 -19.61
N GLU A 188 -13.99 -6.46 -18.75
CA GLU A 188 -14.72 -7.25 -17.76
C GLU A 188 -15.29 -6.38 -16.63
N SER A 189 -14.50 -5.44 -16.10
CA SER A 189 -14.91 -4.57 -14.99
C SER A 189 -15.71 -3.36 -15.44
N GLY A 190 -15.60 -2.97 -16.72
CA GLY A 190 -16.17 -1.72 -17.24
C GLY A 190 -15.49 -0.48 -16.67
N ASN A 191 -14.26 -0.60 -16.17
CA ASN A 191 -13.56 0.45 -15.43
C ASN A 191 -12.04 0.37 -15.61
N LEU A 192 -11.30 1.34 -15.06
CA LEU A 192 -9.86 1.49 -15.20
C LEU A 192 -9.07 1.03 -13.96
N ASP A 193 -9.69 0.29 -13.04
CA ASP A 193 -9.06 -0.05 -11.75
C ASP A 193 -7.79 -0.90 -11.89
N VAL A 194 -7.69 -1.71 -12.95
CA VAL A 194 -6.49 -2.51 -13.23
C VAL A 194 -5.26 -1.64 -13.45
N LEU A 195 -5.44 -0.36 -13.82
CA LEU A 195 -4.34 0.60 -13.99
C LEU A 195 -3.68 0.99 -12.65
N SER A 196 -4.37 0.81 -11.51
CA SER A 196 -3.75 0.95 -10.18
C SER A 196 -2.62 -0.05 -9.91
N LEU A 197 -2.44 -1.05 -10.77
CA LEU A 197 -1.30 -1.97 -10.69
C LEU A 197 -0.03 -1.42 -11.35
N VAL A 198 -0.09 -0.27 -12.03
CA VAL A 198 1.08 0.41 -12.60
C VAL A 198 1.88 1.11 -11.51
N GLU A 199 3.19 0.80 -11.43
CA GLU A 199 4.09 1.25 -10.36
C GLU A 199 5.23 2.16 -10.86
N GLY A 200 5.10 2.68 -12.08
CA GLY A 200 5.99 3.69 -12.66
C GLY A 200 7.33 3.15 -13.17
N PRO A 201 8.13 4.00 -13.83
CA PRO A 201 9.24 3.60 -14.70
C PRO A 201 10.42 2.92 -13.97
N TYR A 202 10.55 3.08 -12.65
CA TYR A 202 11.60 2.43 -11.85
C TYR A 202 11.26 0.96 -11.50
N SER A 203 10.08 0.48 -11.90
CA SER A 203 9.63 -0.90 -11.67
C SER A 203 9.64 -1.76 -12.93
N GLU A 204 9.48 -1.17 -14.10
CA GLU A 204 9.26 -1.86 -15.37
C GLU A 204 10.60 -2.22 -16.05
N LYS A 205 11.01 -3.49 -15.90
CA LYS A 205 12.26 -4.00 -16.51
C LYS A 205 12.07 -4.48 -17.96
N THR A 206 10.85 -4.48 -18.47
CA THR A 206 10.56 -4.88 -19.85
C THR A 206 10.46 -3.65 -20.74
N ALA A 207 11.49 -3.44 -21.57
CA ALA A 207 11.74 -2.20 -22.32
C ALA A 207 10.70 -1.81 -23.40
N GLN A 208 9.50 -2.41 -23.43
CA GLN A 208 8.50 -2.18 -24.49
C GLN A 208 7.04 -2.30 -24.01
N LEU A 209 6.73 -2.08 -22.74
CA LEU A 209 5.33 -1.94 -22.32
C LEU A 209 4.85 -0.50 -22.55
N PRO A 210 3.62 -0.29 -23.07
CA PRO A 210 2.94 1.00 -22.90
C PRO A 210 2.83 1.34 -21.43
N SER A 211 2.94 2.61 -21.05
CA SER A 211 2.99 3.04 -19.64
C SER A 211 1.74 2.67 -18.82
N TRP A 212 0.61 2.42 -19.49
CA TRP A 212 -0.64 2.03 -18.85
C TRP A 212 -0.77 0.51 -18.63
N ILE A 213 0.22 -0.28 -19.04
CA ILE A 213 0.23 -1.73 -18.87
C ILE A 213 1.04 -2.11 -17.62
N PRO A 214 0.43 -2.70 -16.60
CA PRO A 214 1.17 -3.20 -15.44
C PRO A 214 2.18 -4.29 -15.84
N ASP A 215 3.42 -4.18 -15.36
CA ASP A 215 4.39 -5.29 -15.45
C ASP A 215 4.05 -6.37 -14.42
N TYR A 216 3.24 -7.36 -14.84
CA TYR A 216 2.83 -8.47 -13.97
C TYR A 216 4.00 -9.37 -13.53
N SER A 217 5.17 -9.27 -14.16
CA SER A 217 6.36 -10.03 -13.77
C SER A 217 6.94 -9.54 -12.45
N GLN A 218 6.70 -8.27 -12.10
CA GLN A 218 7.18 -7.67 -10.87
C GLN A 218 6.20 -7.91 -9.72
N GLY A 219 6.72 -8.34 -8.57
CA GLY A 219 5.94 -8.37 -7.34
C GLY A 219 5.40 -6.98 -6.99
N PRO A 220 4.21 -6.89 -6.38
CA PRO A 220 3.64 -5.60 -6.01
C PRO A 220 4.55 -4.91 -5.00
N ARG A 221 4.97 -3.69 -5.34
CA ARG A 221 5.76 -2.85 -4.44
C ARG A 221 4.87 -2.08 -3.48
N SER A 222 3.61 -1.85 -3.84
CA SER A 222 2.62 -1.18 -3.01
C SER A 222 1.29 -1.90 -3.09
N TYR A 223 0.50 -1.82 -2.01
CA TYR A 223 -0.92 -2.19 -2.07
C TYR A 223 -1.68 -1.14 -2.87
N PRO A 224 -2.44 -1.53 -3.92
CA PRO A 224 -3.29 -0.61 -4.67
C PRO A 224 -4.24 0.17 -3.74
N LEU A 225 -4.47 1.45 -4.04
CA LEU A 225 -5.45 2.27 -3.32
C LEU A 225 -6.86 1.74 -3.54
N VAL A 226 -7.10 1.20 -4.74
CA VAL A 226 -8.33 0.49 -5.08
C VAL A 226 -8.26 -0.93 -4.52
N GLN A 227 -8.88 -1.16 -3.36
CA GLN A 227 -8.99 -2.50 -2.79
C GLN A 227 -10.31 -3.18 -3.18
N PRO A 228 -10.30 -4.50 -3.47
CA PRO A 228 -11.51 -5.20 -3.88
C PRO A 228 -12.49 -5.53 -2.74
N SER A 229 -12.02 -5.56 -1.49
CA SER A 229 -12.78 -6.03 -0.32
C SER A 229 -13.29 -4.92 0.59
N THR A 230 -12.88 -3.67 0.36
CA THR A 230 -13.35 -2.54 1.17
C THR A 230 -14.57 -1.93 0.52
N LEU A 231 -15.65 -1.82 1.29
CA LEU A 231 -16.82 -0.95 1.08
C LEU A 231 -16.42 0.55 1.05
N THR A 232 -15.29 0.89 0.45
CA THR A 232 -14.97 2.26 0.08
C THR A 232 -15.92 2.64 -1.04
N PRO A 233 -16.83 3.61 -0.83
CA PRO A 233 -17.67 4.07 -1.91
C PRO A 233 -16.77 4.51 -3.08
N PRO A 234 -17.15 4.24 -4.34
CA PRO A 234 -16.39 4.68 -5.50
C PRO A 234 -16.19 6.19 -5.41
N SER A 235 -15.00 6.55 -5.00
CA SER A 235 -14.46 7.89 -4.90
C SER A 235 -14.12 8.33 -6.32
N LEU A 236 -15.11 8.74 -7.13
CA LEU A 236 -14.99 9.82 -8.13
C LEU A 236 -16.22 9.89 -9.06
N LEU A 237 -16.63 11.13 -9.28
CA LEU A 237 -17.91 11.62 -9.83
C LEU A 237 -17.88 11.88 -11.34
N LEU A 238 -16.97 11.28 -12.12
CA LEU A 238 -17.09 11.42 -13.57
C LEU A 238 -18.23 10.53 -14.06
N PRO A 239 -19.12 11.01 -14.95
CA PRO A 239 -20.14 10.19 -15.57
C PRO A 239 -19.50 8.89 -16.07
N THR A 240 -20.04 7.75 -15.64
CA THR A 240 -19.54 6.40 -15.92
C THR A 240 -19.78 5.96 -17.36
N ASN A 241 -19.84 6.91 -18.29
CA ASN A 241 -19.97 6.65 -19.73
C ASN A 241 -18.65 6.16 -20.34
N PHE A 242 -17.72 5.66 -19.52
CA PHE A 242 -16.52 5.01 -20.00
C PHE A 242 -16.92 3.73 -20.73
N GLU A 243 -16.70 3.72 -22.04
CA GLU A 243 -16.86 2.53 -22.87
C GLU A 243 -15.49 1.91 -23.12
N PRO A 244 -15.22 0.70 -22.59
CA PRO A 244 -13.98 -0.02 -22.87
C PRO A 244 -13.76 -0.17 -24.37
N PRO A 245 -12.56 0.15 -24.89
CA PRO A 245 -12.26 -0.09 -26.29
C PRO A 245 -12.40 -1.56 -26.68
N ARG A 246 -12.85 -1.82 -27.92
CA ARG A 246 -13.07 -3.18 -28.42
C ARG A 246 -11.78 -3.91 -28.81
N ASP A 247 -10.79 -3.18 -29.30
CA ASP A 247 -9.51 -3.76 -29.75
C ASP A 247 -8.60 -4.09 -28.56
N ARG A 248 -8.38 -5.38 -28.31
CA ARG A 248 -7.53 -5.87 -27.22
C ARG A 248 -6.02 -5.79 -27.51
N LYS A 249 -5.62 -5.41 -28.71
CA LYS A 249 -4.19 -5.33 -29.12
C LYS A 249 -3.70 -3.90 -29.21
N MET A 250 -4.54 -2.93 -28.88
CA MET A 250 -4.17 -1.53 -28.91
C MET A 250 -3.05 -1.25 -27.93
N ARG A 251 -2.03 -0.53 -28.39
CA ARG A 251 -0.90 -0.08 -27.55
C ARG A 251 -1.14 1.29 -26.93
N VAL A 252 -2.14 2.00 -27.43
CA VAL A 252 -2.53 3.34 -26.97
C VAL A 252 -3.95 3.22 -26.45
N LEU A 253 -4.19 3.65 -25.21
CA LEU A 253 -5.52 3.61 -24.58
C LEU A 253 -6.15 5.01 -24.61
N PRO A 254 -7.18 5.26 -25.43
CA PRO A 254 -7.92 6.52 -25.40
C PRO A 254 -8.78 6.55 -24.13
N VAL A 255 -8.66 7.63 -23.37
CA VAL A 255 -9.44 7.87 -22.16
C VAL A 255 -9.97 9.30 -22.15
N GLN A 256 -11.00 9.54 -21.35
CA GLN A 256 -11.48 10.87 -21.04
C GLN A 256 -11.13 11.20 -19.61
N GLY A 257 -10.70 12.43 -19.34
CA GLY A 257 -10.34 12.82 -17.99
C GLY A 257 -10.29 14.34 -17.79
N LEU A 258 -10.17 14.71 -16.53
CA LEU A 258 -9.92 16.06 -16.07
C LEU A 258 -8.51 16.13 -15.47
N GLN A 259 -7.70 17.04 -15.96
CA GLN A 259 -6.47 17.43 -15.27
C GLN A 259 -6.86 18.27 -14.06
N ILE A 260 -6.55 17.79 -12.87
CA ILE A 260 -6.81 18.50 -11.61
C ILE A 260 -5.78 19.60 -11.44
N ASP A 261 -4.49 19.24 -11.50
CA ASP A 261 -3.41 20.18 -11.25
C ASP A 261 -2.04 19.62 -11.66
N ILE A 262 -0.99 20.42 -11.47
CA ILE A 262 0.41 20.08 -11.70
C ILE A 262 1.10 19.91 -10.34
N ILE A 263 1.94 18.89 -10.21
CA ILE A 263 2.77 18.65 -9.04
C ILE A 263 3.90 19.66 -9.02
N GLU A 264 4.00 20.43 -7.93
CA GLU A 264 5.00 21.48 -7.76
C GLU A 264 6.15 21.01 -6.87
N ASP A 265 5.83 20.40 -5.73
CA ASP A 265 6.81 19.95 -4.76
C ASP A 265 6.59 18.51 -4.34
N VAL A 266 7.67 17.85 -3.92
CA VAL A 266 7.67 16.45 -3.48
C VAL A 266 8.48 16.31 -2.19
N ALA A 267 7.99 15.51 -1.25
CA ALA A 267 8.64 15.21 0.04
C ALA A 267 9.50 13.93 -0.05
N PRO A 268 10.32 13.60 0.96
CA PRO A 268 11.09 12.35 0.98
C PRO A 268 10.24 11.08 0.93
N ALA A 269 10.86 9.95 0.62
CA ALA A 269 10.19 8.65 0.67
C ALA A 269 10.14 8.09 2.09
N TYR A 270 9.33 7.04 2.30
CA TYR A 270 9.22 6.36 3.60
C TYR A 270 10.59 5.96 4.19
N GLY A 271 11.49 5.39 3.37
CA GLY A 271 12.81 4.98 3.84
C GLY A 271 13.67 6.16 4.31
N ASP A 272 13.57 7.30 3.65
CA ASP A 272 14.31 8.50 4.00
C ASP A 272 13.83 9.08 5.34
N ILE A 273 12.52 9.07 5.57
CA ILE A 273 11.92 9.55 6.84
C ILE A 273 12.27 8.61 8.00
N MET A 274 12.15 7.31 7.78
CA MET A 274 12.26 6.32 8.86
C MET A 274 13.70 5.90 9.16
N ASN A 275 14.58 5.87 8.15
CA ASN A 275 15.95 5.38 8.30
C ASN A 275 17.00 6.50 8.18
N ASN A 276 16.71 7.57 7.43
CA ASN A 276 17.64 8.70 7.24
C ASN A 276 17.21 9.95 8.05
N PHE A 277 16.23 9.82 8.94
CA PHE A 277 15.79 10.86 9.86
C PHE A 277 15.31 12.17 9.17
N GLU A 278 14.84 12.09 7.93
CA GLU A 278 14.44 13.27 7.12
C GLU A 278 13.04 13.84 7.46
N LEU A 279 12.62 13.79 8.73
CA LEU A 279 11.34 14.38 9.17
C LEU A 279 11.25 15.87 8.81
N GLY A 280 12.35 16.62 8.98
CA GLY A 280 12.39 18.05 8.67
C GLY A 280 11.99 18.36 7.22
N LEU A 281 12.47 17.56 6.25
CA LEU A 281 12.12 17.72 4.84
C LEU A 281 10.65 17.39 4.55
N LEU A 282 10.07 16.43 5.26
CA LEU A 282 8.62 16.17 5.20
C LEU A 282 7.82 17.37 5.71
N LEU A 283 8.18 17.92 6.88
CA LEU A 283 7.52 19.07 7.49
C LEU A 283 7.73 20.37 6.70
N LYS A 284 8.84 20.49 5.96
CA LYS A 284 9.16 21.63 5.11
C LYS A 284 8.09 21.89 4.05
N LEU A 285 7.42 20.84 3.57
CA LEU A 285 6.31 20.96 2.62
C LEU A 285 5.11 21.72 3.21
N LEU A 286 4.84 21.53 4.51
CA LEU A 286 3.82 22.28 5.25
C LEU A 286 4.33 23.68 5.62
N LEU A 287 5.59 23.83 6.00
CA LEU A 287 6.17 25.13 6.37
C LEU A 287 6.15 26.12 5.19
N THR A 288 6.47 25.62 4.00
CA THR A 288 6.52 26.39 2.75
C THR A 288 5.18 26.48 2.04
N TYR A 289 4.10 26.00 2.67
CA TYR A 289 2.77 26.06 2.09
C TYR A 289 2.33 27.52 1.87
N PRO A 290 1.97 27.93 0.64
CA PRO A 290 1.87 29.34 0.29
C PRO A 290 0.54 30.00 0.68
N GLN A 291 -0.54 29.24 0.85
CA GLN A 291 -1.86 29.78 1.20
C GLN A 291 -2.18 29.64 2.70
N THR A 292 -3.07 30.49 3.20
CA THR A 292 -3.55 30.42 4.60
C THR A 292 -4.63 29.36 4.81
N SER A 293 -5.28 28.91 3.73
CA SER A 293 -6.33 27.88 3.74
C SER A 293 -6.03 26.84 2.66
N TYR A 294 -6.37 25.59 2.94
CA TYR A 294 -6.30 24.49 1.99
C TYR A 294 -7.46 24.58 0.97
N PRO A 295 -7.35 24.04 -0.26
CA PRO A 295 -8.38 24.21 -1.29
C PRO A 295 -9.81 23.78 -0.90
N THR A 296 -9.97 22.85 0.04
CA THR A 296 -11.30 22.42 0.56
C THR A 296 -11.86 23.37 1.63
N GLY A 297 -11.13 24.43 1.99
CA GLY A 297 -11.49 25.40 3.02
C GLY A 297 -10.98 25.08 4.42
N GLU A 298 -10.40 23.90 4.66
CA GLU A 298 -9.79 23.56 5.95
C GLU A 298 -8.37 24.15 6.12
N SER A 299 -7.75 23.90 7.28
CA SER A 299 -6.36 24.30 7.50
C SER A 299 -5.39 23.42 6.72
N PRO A 300 -4.31 23.98 6.13
CA PRO A 300 -3.24 23.18 5.53
C PRO A 300 -2.63 22.16 6.49
N CYS A 301 -2.55 22.47 7.79
CA CYS A 301 -2.03 21.52 8.78
C CYS A 301 -2.96 20.30 8.92
N ASN A 302 -4.27 20.53 8.97
CA ASN A 302 -5.26 19.46 8.98
C ASN A 302 -5.21 18.57 7.74
N ALA A 303 -5.18 19.18 6.55
CA ALA A 303 -5.06 18.44 5.30
C ALA A 303 -3.75 17.65 5.22
N PHE A 304 -2.65 18.20 5.74
CA PHE A 304 -1.33 17.57 5.75
C PHE A 304 -1.32 16.27 6.54
N TRP A 305 -1.66 16.28 7.84
CA TRP A 305 -1.59 15.08 8.66
C TRP A 305 -2.60 14.01 8.20
N ARG A 306 -3.79 14.43 7.74
CA ARG A 306 -4.78 13.52 7.13
C ARG A 306 -4.21 12.87 5.89
N THR A 307 -3.54 13.61 5.03
CA THR A 307 -2.92 13.05 3.81
C THR A 307 -1.89 11.98 4.15
N LEU A 308 -1.05 12.21 5.17
CA LEU A 308 -0.02 11.26 5.59
C LEU A 308 -0.56 9.88 6.01
N ILE A 309 -1.83 9.81 6.42
CA ILE A 309 -2.52 8.57 6.79
C ILE A 309 -3.67 8.20 5.83
N LYS A 310 -3.75 8.84 4.65
CA LYS A 310 -4.87 8.73 3.69
C LYS A 310 -6.25 8.94 4.31
N ASP A 311 -6.32 9.79 5.34
CA ASP A 311 -7.52 10.12 6.09
C ASP A 311 -8.20 8.87 6.68
N ASN A 312 -7.41 7.87 7.07
CA ASN A 312 -7.88 6.61 7.63
C ASN A 312 -7.06 6.20 8.87
N ILE A 313 -7.75 5.75 9.92
CA ILE A 313 -7.14 5.13 11.10
C ILE A 313 -7.98 3.93 11.52
N ARG A 314 -7.33 2.78 11.75
CA ARG A 314 -8.01 1.51 12.12
C ARG A 314 -9.19 1.14 11.20
N GLY A 315 -9.09 1.47 9.91
CA GLY A 315 -10.12 1.21 8.91
C GLY A 315 -11.25 2.25 8.85
N ASN A 316 -11.27 3.23 9.77
CA ASN A 316 -12.29 4.27 9.84
C ASN A 316 -11.74 5.63 9.35
N LEU A 317 -12.64 6.55 9.03
CA LEU A 317 -12.28 7.92 8.70
C LEU A 317 -11.53 8.58 9.87
N ALA A 318 -10.40 9.23 9.59
CA ALA A 318 -9.59 9.85 10.63
C ALA A 318 -10.37 10.98 11.33
N GLY A 319 -10.62 10.80 12.62
CA GLY A 319 -11.35 11.77 13.45
C GLY A 319 -10.44 12.58 14.37
N LYS A 320 -11.04 13.15 15.41
CA LYS A 320 -10.33 13.88 16.47
C LYS A 320 -9.32 12.99 17.23
N GLU A 321 -9.60 11.69 17.35
CA GLU A 321 -8.66 10.73 17.96
C GLU A 321 -7.32 10.72 17.20
N ALA A 322 -7.36 10.63 15.87
CA ALA A 322 -6.15 10.65 15.06
C ALA A 322 -5.42 12.00 15.14
N GLN A 323 -6.15 13.11 15.20
CA GLN A 323 -5.58 14.44 15.38
C GLN A 323 -4.79 14.55 16.71
N VAL A 324 -5.36 14.02 17.80
CA VAL A 324 -4.72 14.02 19.14
C VAL A 324 -3.53 13.05 19.19
N ALA A 325 -3.60 11.96 18.44
CA ALA A 325 -2.52 10.98 18.37
C ALA A 325 -1.36 11.44 17.47
N PHE A 326 -1.59 12.23 16.43
CA PHE A 326 -0.55 12.61 15.46
C PHE A 326 0.74 13.22 16.05
N PRO A 327 0.71 14.07 17.09
CA PRO A 327 1.93 14.57 17.75
C PRO A 327 2.91 13.47 18.20
N THR A 328 2.41 12.28 18.52
CA THR A 328 3.24 11.12 18.92
C THR A 328 4.16 10.66 17.79
N PHE A 329 3.77 10.85 16.52
CA PHE A 329 4.62 10.55 15.37
C PHE A 329 5.84 11.46 15.33
N ILE A 330 5.63 12.78 15.49
CA ILE A 330 6.72 13.77 15.51
C ILE A 330 7.63 13.50 16.71
N MET A 331 7.03 13.27 17.89
CA MET A 331 7.77 12.92 19.10
C MET A 331 8.68 11.71 18.87
N GLN A 332 8.12 10.61 18.34
CA GLN A 332 8.88 9.38 18.15
C GLN A 332 10.04 9.55 17.16
N ARG A 333 9.84 10.29 16.06
CA ARG A 333 10.92 10.58 15.10
C ARG A 333 12.05 11.41 15.74
N ILE A 334 11.72 12.41 16.55
CA ILE A 334 12.71 13.24 17.27
C ILE A 334 13.46 12.39 18.31
N ARG A 335 12.73 11.57 19.07
CA ARG A 335 13.30 10.65 20.06
C ARG A 335 14.30 9.69 19.43
N GLU A 336 13.94 9.04 18.32
CA GLU A 336 14.83 8.13 17.59
C GLU A 336 16.09 8.83 17.05
N THR A 337 15.93 10.05 16.54
CA THR A 337 17.07 10.86 16.06
C THR A 337 18.04 11.17 17.20
N ARG A 338 17.53 11.60 18.36
CA ARG A 338 18.34 11.89 19.56
C ARG A 338 19.04 10.64 20.10
N GLN A 339 18.35 9.50 20.12
CA GLN A 339 18.93 8.21 20.53
C GLN A 339 20.05 7.78 19.58
N GLN A 340 19.87 7.91 18.27
CA GLN A 340 20.89 7.57 17.29
C GLN A 340 22.14 8.47 17.41
N ILE A 341 21.97 9.76 17.75
CA ILE A 341 23.09 10.65 18.05
C ILE A 341 23.88 10.13 19.27
N GLY A 342 23.21 9.77 20.37
CA GLY A 342 23.88 9.22 21.55
C GLY A 342 24.63 7.92 21.25
N ILE A 343 24.07 7.06 20.39
CA ILE A 343 24.76 5.86 19.90
C ILE A 343 26.03 6.24 19.13
N LEU A 344 25.96 7.19 18.19
CA LEU A 344 27.13 7.62 17.42
C LEU A 344 28.22 8.26 18.29
N GLU A 345 27.83 8.97 19.35
CA GLU A 345 28.75 9.50 20.36
C GLU A 345 29.49 8.37 21.09
N ASP A 346 28.77 7.31 21.50
CA ASP A 346 29.35 6.14 22.18
C ASP A 346 30.32 5.34 21.28
N TYR A 347 30.08 5.33 19.96
CA TYR A 347 30.92 4.65 18.96
C TYR A 347 32.05 5.53 18.38
N GLU A 348 32.17 6.78 18.82
CA GLU A 348 33.18 7.74 18.34
C GLU A 348 33.13 7.96 16.80
N GLU A 349 31.94 8.18 16.24
CA GLU A 349 31.70 8.44 14.81
C GLU A 349 31.35 9.94 14.53
N PRO A 350 32.31 10.88 14.66
CA PRO A 350 32.05 12.32 14.76
C PRO A 350 31.49 12.96 13.48
N ASP A 351 31.82 12.40 12.30
CA ASP A 351 31.36 12.93 11.01
C ASP A 351 29.85 12.68 10.85
N LEU A 352 29.40 11.44 11.12
CA LEU A 352 27.99 11.05 11.06
C LEU A 352 27.17 11.73 12.18
N GLU A 353 27.74 11.83 13.38
CA GLU A 353 27.14 12.54 14.50
C GLU A 353 26.87 14.01 14.15
N SER A 354 27.84 14.70 13.56
CA SER A 354 27.74 16.10 13.17
C SER A 354 26.66 16.32 12.10
N GLU A 355 26.58 15.43 11.11
CA GLU A 355 25.53 15.44 10.08
C GLU A 355 24.14 15.27 10.70
N LEU A 356 23.98 14.29 11.59
CA LEU A 356 22.69 14.01 12.22
C LEU A 356 22.26 15.13 13.19
N LYS A 357 23.20 15.74 13.91
CA LYS A 357 22.95 16.94 14.74
C LYS A 357 22.46 18.12 13.89
N ALA A 358 23.01 18.32 12.69
CA ALA A 358 22.56 19.36 11.77
C ALA A 358 21.13 19.09 11.26
N ILE A 359 20.82 17.84 10.91
CA ILE A 359 19.47 17.41 10.50
C ILE A 359 18.46 17.64 11.63
N LEU A 360 18.81 17.25 12.87
CA LEU A 360 17.96 17.45 14.03
C LEU A 360 17.72 18.94 14.28
N GLN A 361 18.77 19.76 14.23
CA GLN A 361 18.67 21.21 14.43
C GLN A 361 17.75 21.89 13.39
N GLU A 362 17.88 21.55 12.10
CA GLU A 362 16.97 22.07 11.06
C GLU A 362 15.53 21.62 11.34
N THR A 363 15.34 20.35 11.72
CA THR A 363 14.01 19.80 12.02
C THR A 363 13.35 20.50 13.21
N GLU A 364 14.08 20.73 14.30
CA GLU A 364 13.58 21.42 15.49
C GLU A 364 13.19 22.88 15.19
N MET A 365 13.97 23.60 14.37
CA MET A 365 13.60 24.95 13.91
C MET A 365 12.31 24.97 13.08
N ILE A 366 12.12 23.96 12.22
CA ILE A 366 10.89 23.81 11.43
C ILE A 366 9.70 23.53 12.36
N ILE A 367 9.87 22.66 13.36
CA ILE A 367 8.83 22.33 14.35
C ILE A 367 8.40 23.59 15.12
N GLU A 368 9.33 24.38 15.65
CA GLU A 368 9.00 25.63 16.36
C GLU A 368 8.27 26.65 15.46
N SER A 369 8.67 26.75 14.19
CA SER A 369 8.00 27.63 13.23
C SER A 369 6.56 27.18 12.95
N LEU A 370 6.35 25.86 12.84
CA LEU A 370 5.04 25.27 12.58
C LEU A 370 4.13 25.27 13.81
N SER A 371 4.66 24.97 14.99
CA SER A 371 3.91 25.01 16.25
C SER A 371 3.44 26.43 16.57
N SER A 372 4.27 27.45 16.28
CA SER A 372 3.86 28.85 16.37
C SER A 372 2.76 29.21 15.38
N ARG A 373 2.82 28.69 14.14
CA ARG A 373 1.85 28.98 13.08
C ARG A 373 0.50 28.28 13.29
N TYR A 374 0.51 27.02 13.75
CA TYR A 374 -0.67 26.14 13.84
C TYR A 374 -1.01 25.72 15.27
N GLY A 375 -0.54 26.45 16.29
CA GLY A 375 -0.63 26.05 17.69
C GLY A 375 -2.06 25.81 18.21
N GLU A 376 -3.07 26.47 17.64
CA GLU A 376 -4.48 26.24 18.01
C GLU A 376 -4.97 24.82 17.66
N GLU A 377 -4.39 24.20 16.63
CA GLU A 377 -4.80 22.87 16.15
C GLU A 377 -4.19 21.73 16.98
N LYS A 378 -3.12 22.01 17.72
CA LYS A 378 -2.36 21.05 18.56
C LYS A 378 -1.88 19.80 17.81
N VAL A 379 -1.67 19.90 16.50
CA VAL A 379 -1.18 18.79 15.66
C VAL A 379 0.36 18.75 15.62
N ILE A 380 0.99 19.92 15.53
CA ILE A 380 2.45 20.05 15.59
C ILE A 380 2.81 20.47 17.02
N PRO A 381 3.43 19.58 17.82
CA PRO A 381 3.79 19.90 19.21
C PRO A 381 4.97 20.89 19.25
N THR A 382 5.04 21.68 20.32
CA THR A 382 6.25 22.43 20.68
C THR A 382 7.36 21.48 21.15
N LEU A 383 8.62 21.93 21.15
CA LEU A 383 9.73 21.10 21.65
C LEU A 383 9.52 20.71 23.12
N SER A 384 8.96 21.62 23.94
CA SER A 384 8.64 21.31 25.33
C SER A 384 7.55 20.25 25.49
N GLU A 385 6.56 20.21 24.59
CA GLU A 385 5.54 19.16 24.59
C GLU A 385 6.11 17.82 24.13
N ILE A 386 7.06 17.83 23.19
CA ILE A 386 7.82 16.64 22.78
C ILE A 386 8.58 16.07 23.98
N ASP A 387 9.34 16.91 24.69
CA ASP A 387 10.12 16.47 25.86
C ASP A 387 9.22 15.93 26.98
N ALA A 388 8.04 16.53 27.18
CA ALA A 388 7.05 16.04 28.14
C ALA A 388 6.51 14.65 27.75
N MET A 389 6.22 14.41 26.46
CA MET A 389 5.78 13.09 25.99
C MET A 389 6.89 12.04 26.11
N VAL A 390 8.14 12.39 25.79
CA VAL A 390 9.30 11.48 25.95
C VAL A 390 9.48 11.12 27.43
N HIS A 391 9.39 12.08 28.34
CA HIS A 391 9.45 11.82 29.78
C HIS A 391 8.35 10.84 30.23
N VAL A 392 7.11 10.99 29.74
CA VAL A 392 6.01 10.06 30.05
C VAL A 392 6.34 8.63 29.58
N GLU A 393 6.92 8.47 28.38
CA GLU A 393 7.33 7.13 27.89
C GLU A 393 8.49 6.51 28.68
N GLU A 394 9.40 7.32 29.23
CA GLU A 394 10.64 6.84 29.85
C GLU A 394 10.55 6.71 31.38
N GLU A 395 9.82 7.59 32.05
CA GLU A 395 9.81 7.71 33.52
C GLU A 395 8.47 7.27 34.14
N GLU A 396 7.38 7.19 33.36
CA GLU A 396 6.03 6.83 33.85
C GLU A 396 5.55 5.45 33.37
N GLU A 397 6.47 4.48 33.26
CA GLU A 397 6.17 3.14 32.75
C GLU A 397 5.01 2.48 33.50
N GLY A 398 4.02 1.99 32.75
CA GLY A 398 2.84 1.31 33.29
C GLY A 398 1.74 2.25 33.80
N SER A 399 1.94 3.57 33.76
CA SER A 399 0.88 4.55 34.00
C SER A 399 -0.20 4.50 32.92
N LEU A 400 -1.39 5.02 33.22
CA LEU A 400 -2.46 5.13 32.21
C LEU A 400 -2.08 6.11 31.08
N ALA A 401 -1.26 7.12 31.39
CA ALA A 401 -0.79 8.11 30.42
C ALA A 401 0.18 7.48 29.42
N GLU A 402 1.19 6.74 29.90
CA GLU A 402 2.13 6.00 29.05
C GLU A 402 1.40 4.98 28.18
N GLN A 403 0.49 4.17 28.75
CA GLN A 403 -0.27 3.19 27.98
C GLN A 403 -1.10 3.82 26.86
N LYS A 404 -1.70 4.99 27.11
CA LYS A 404 -2.46 5.73 26.10
C LYS A 404 -1.55 6.30 25.03
N LEU A 405 -0.43 6.90 25.42
CA LEU A 405 0.57 7.48 24.53
C LEU A 405 1.16 6.41 23.58
N GLU A 406 1.54 5.26 24.13
CA GLU A 406 2.04 4.09 23.40
C GLU A 406 0.99 3.55 22.42
N SER A 407 -0.28 3.52 22.81
CA SER A 407 -1.39 3.10 21.94
C SER A 407 -1.55 4.06 20.76
N ASP A 408 -1.62 5.37 21.04
CA ASP A 408 -1.77 6.41 20.03
C ASP A 408 -0.60 6.43 19.03
N ARG A 409 0.63 6.28 19.55
CA ARG A 409 1.85 6.16 18.74
C ARG A 409 1.75 4.99 17.78
N LYS A 410 1.41 3.80 18.28
CA LYS A 410 1.28 2.60 17.44
C LYS A 410 0.24 2.75 16.35
N ASP A 411 -0.92 3.32 16.66
CA ASP A 411 -1.98 3.49 15.67
C ASP A 411 -1.59 4.45 14.56
N ILE A 412 -0.95 5.57 14.90
CA ILE A 412 -0.53 6.56 13.91
C ILE A 412 0.65 6.04 13.10
N GLU A 413 1.64 5.38 13.71
CA GLU A 413 2.76 4.78 12.98
C GLU A 413 2.29 3.70 12.02
N GLU A 414 1.33 2.86 12.41
CA GLU A 414 0.75 1.86 11.53
C GLU A 414 -0.07 2.49 10.40
N ALA A 415 -0.90 3.49 10.71
CA ALA A 415 -1.67 4.21 9.70
C ALA A 415 -0.74 4.91 8.69
N PHE A 416 0.31 5.59 9.18
CA PHE A 416 1.34 6.20 8.36
C PHE A 416 2.08 5.18 7.50
N ARG A 417 2.50 4.04 8.08
CA ARG A 417 3.14 2.95 7.34
C ARG A 417 2.24 2.46 6.21
N VAL A 418 0.99 2.09 6.49
CA VAL A 418 0.04 1.59 5.48
C VAL A 418 -0.27 2.61 4.39
N ALA A 419 -0.30 3.90 4.75
CA ALA A 419 -0.55 4.99 3.82
C ALA A 419 0.66 5.33 2.95
N TYR A 420 1.80 5.57 3.58
CA TYR A 420 2.98 6.23 3.04
C TYR A 420 4.02 5.26 2.49
N PHE A 421 3.99 4.00 2.92
CA PHE A 421 4.97 3.00 2.48
C PHE A 421 4.99 2.89 0.95
N ARG A 422 6.22 2.96 0.39
CA ARG A 422 6.49 2.95 -1.07
C ARG A 422 5.84 4.10 -1.86
N ARG A 423 5.33 5.10 -1.14
CA ARG A 423 4.84 6.37 -1.67
C ARG A 423 5.71 7.52 -1.16
N ARG A 424 5.41 8.71 -1.66
CA ARG A 424 5.90 10.00 -1.17
C ARG A 424 4.79 11.02 -1.19
N LEU A 425 4.85 12.00 -0.30
CA LEU A 425 3.96 13.16 -0.31
C LEU A 425 4.33 14.11 -1.45
N PHE A 426 3.34 14.75 -2.05
CA PHE A 426 3.53 15.85 -2.97
C PHE A 426 2.53 16.98 -2.68
N ARG A 427 2.85 18.17 -3.17
CA ARG A 427 1.97 19.34 -3.21
C ARG A 427 1.79 19.79 -4.66
N THR A 428 0.57 20.11 -5.04
CA THR A 428 0.26 20.70 -6.35
C THR A 428 0.34 22.22 -6.34
N THR A 429 0.35 22.87 -7.50
CA THR A 429 0.40 24.34 -7.63
C THR A 429 -0.78 25.05 -6.96
N ALA A 430 -1.98 24.48 -7.02
CA ALA A 430 -3.16 24.98 -6.32
C ALA A 430 -3.16 24.67 -4.81
N GLY A 431 -2.18 23.89 -4.32
CA GLY A 431 -2.01 23.57 -2.90
C GLY A 431 -2.57 22.22 -2.46
N TYR A 432 -3.04 21.34 -3.36
CA TYR A 432 -3.50 20.02 -2.93
C TYR A 432 -2.34 19.14 -2.45
N PHE A 433 -2.53 18.44 -1.35
CA PHE A 433 -1.64 17.40 -0.87
C PHE A 433 -2.07 16.03 -1.40
N GLY A 434 -1.11 15.20 -1.78
CA GLY A 434 -1.37 13.83 -2.20
C GLY A 434 -0.23 12.86 -1.92
N LEU A 435 -0.55 11.56 -1.97
CA LEU A 435 0.40 10.47 -1.87
C LEU A 435 0.41 9.65 -3.16
N THR A 436 1.59 9.42 -3.73
CA THR A 436 1.75 8.68 -4.99
C THR A 436 3.11 7.95 -5.02
N SER A 437 3.41 7.23 -6.10
CA SER A 437 4.68 6.50 -6.26
C SER A 437 5.90 7.39 -6.02
N GLN A 438 6.96 6.81 -5.46
CA GLN A 438 8.24 7.50 -5.25
C GLN A 438 8.90 8.01 -6.55
N SER A 439 8.46 7.47 -7.69
CA SER A 439 8.94 7.83 -9.02
C SER A 439 8.48 9.20 -9.54
N VAL A 440 7.48 9.81 -8.89
CA VAL A 440 6.89 11.07 -9.32
C VAL A 440 7.84 12.24 -9.08
N VAL A 441 7.81 13.20 -10.00
CA VAL A 441 8.65 14.40 -10.01
C VAL A 441 7.80 15.67 -10.21
N PRO A 442 8.31 16.85 -9.79
CA PRO A 442 7.71 18.13 -10.16
C PRO A 442 7.48 18.27 -11.67
N GLY A 443 6.32 18.78 -12.05
CA GLY A 443 5.85 18.89 -13.45
C GLY A 443 4.95 17.74 -13.91
N ASP A 444 4.92 16.61 -13.19
CA ASP A 444 3.92 15.58 -13.42
C ASP A 444 2.52 16.10 -13.06
N CYS A 445 1.47 15.55 -13.68
CA CYS A 445 0.11 16.10 -13.58
C CYS A 445 -0.83 15.12 -12.86
N VAL A 446 -1.68 15.63 -11.98
CA VAL A 446 -2.76 14.85 -11.35
C VAL A 446 -3.99 14.86 -12.26
N TRP A 447 -4.50 13.68 -12.58
CA TRP A 447 -5.67 13.49 -13.42
C TRP A 447 -6.73 12.63 -12.75
N VAL A 448 -7.99 12.96 -13.00
CA VAL A 448 -9.13 12.10 -12.73
C VAL A 448 -9.61 11.57 -14.08
N LEU A 449 -9.61 10.25 -14.25
CA LEU A 449 -10.03 9.59 -15.48
C LEU A 449 -11.46 9.04 -15.37
N SER A 450 -12.24 9.13 -16.45
CA SER A 450 -13.55 8.50 -16.53
C SER A 450 -13.39 6.98 -16.47
N GLY A 451 -14.16 6.33 -15.61
CA GLY A 451 -14.03 4.91 -15.32
C GLY A 451 -12.97 4.57 -14.25
N ALA A 452 -12.23 5.54 -13.71
CA ALA A 452 -11.32 5.31 -12.58
C ALA A 452 -11.98 5.64 -11.22
N ARG A 453 -11.61 4.89 -10.17
CA ARG A 453 -12.04 5.13 -8.78
C ARG A 453 -11.04 5.91 -7.93
N VAL A 454 -9.90 6.28 -8.51
CA VAL A 454 -8.84 7.07 -7.87
C VAL A 454 -8.19 8.00 -8.89
N PRO A 455 -7.62 9.13 -8.46
CA PRO A 455 -6.74 9.94 -9.28
C PRO A 455 -5.51 9.15 -9.75
N PHE A 456 -4.96 9.57 -10.89
CA PHE A 456 -3.73 9.06 -11.47
C PHE A 456 -2.75 10.20 -11.74
N VAL A 457 -1.46 9.93 -11.59
CA VAL A 457 -0.40 10.84 -12.02
C VAL A 457 -0.01 10.49 -13.45
N LEU A 458 -0.09 11.47 -14.33
CA LEU A 458 0.30 11.37 -15.74
C LEU A 458 1.44 12.32 -16.07
N LYS A 459 2.31 11.88 -16.97
CA LYS A 459 3.42 12.68 -17.51
C LYS A 459 3.21 12.92 -19.00
N ALA A 460 3.46 14.12 -19.49
CA ALA A 460 3.40 14.39 -20.93
C ALA A 460 4.43 13.51 -21.67
N ALA A 461 3.98 12.76 -22.68
CA ALA A 461 4.83 11.82 -23.40
C ALA A 461 5.73 12.50 -24.44
N ASP A 462 5.20 13.54 -25.09
CA ASP A 462 5.89 14.36 -26.08
C ASP A 462 5.28 15.77 -26.09
N ALA A 463 5.69 16.62 -27.05
CA ALA A 463 5.16 17.97 -27.18
C ALA A 463 3.69 18.01 -27.67
N ARG A 464 3.08 16.87 -28.03
CA ARG A 464 1.66 16.81 -28.37
C ARG A 464 0.85 16.71 -27.09
N GLU A 465 -0.12 17.61 -26.95
CA GLU A 465 -0.90 17.77 -25.73
C GLU A 465 -1.85 16.59 -25.43
N ASP A 466 -2.04 15.67 -26.37
CA ASP A 466 -2.98 14.55 -26.25
C ASP A 466 -2.32 13.23 -25.81
N ARG A 467 -0.99 13.14 -25.70
CA ARG A 467 -0.28 11.90 -25.39
C ARG A 467 0.38 11.93 -24.02
N TRP A 468 0.02 10.95 -23.20
CA TRP A 468 0.38 10.90 -21.79
C TRP A 468 0.93 9.54 -21.39
N GLN A 469 1.93 9.53 -20.53
CA GLN A 469 2.43 8.34 -19.87
C GLN A 469 1.77 8.21 -18.49
N LEU A 470 1.22 7.04 -18.18
CA LEU A 470 0.74 6.74 -16.83
C LEU A 470 1.94 6.50 -15.92
N VAL A 471 2.02 7.24 -14.81
CA VAL A 471 3.11 7.09 -13.84
C VAL A 471 2.66 6.18 -12.70
N SER A 472 1.55 6.51 -12.03
CA SER A 472 0.98 5.67 -10.98
C SER A 472 -0.39 6.19 -10.54
N GLU A 473 -1.11 5.42 -9.72
CA GLU A 473 -2.25 5.91 -8.96
C GLU A 473 -1.84 6.95 -7.89
N SER A 474 -2.82 7.73 -7.41
CA SER A 474 -2.60 8.74 -6.39
C SER A 474 -3.77 8.84 -5.43
N TYR A 475 -3.46 9.05 -4.15
CA TYR A 475 -4.39 9.61 -3.18
C TYR A 475 -4.24 11.13 -3.21
N VAL A 476 -5.34 11.90 -3.26
CA VAL A 476 -5.29 13.37 -3.22
C VAL A 476 -6.37 13.89 -2.28
N HIS A 477 -5.96 14.53 -1.19
CA HIS A 477 -6.87 14.95 -0.14
C HIS A 477 -7.80 16.07 -0.64
N GLY A 478 -9.10 15.90 -0.46
CA GLY A 478 -10.13 16.79 -1.04
C GLY A 478 -10.49 16.52 -2.50
N VAL A 479 -9.82 15.59 -3.18
CA VAL A 479 -10.18 15.18 -4.55
C VAL A 479 -10.80 13.79 -4.57
N MET A 480 -10.36 12.89 -3.68
CA MET A 480 -10.87 11.51 -3.63
C MET A 480 -12.40 11.45 -3.58
N ARG A 481 -13.06 12.29 -2.78
CA ARG A 481 -14.53 12.26 -2.65
C ARG A 481 -15.28 13.05 -3.72
N GLY A 482 -14.55 13.60 -4.68
CA GLY A 482 -15.11 14.44 -5.73
C GLY A 482 -15.43 15.87 -5.28
N ASP A 483 -14.98 16.29 -4.09
CA ASP A 483 -15.21 17.64 -3.55
C ASP A 483 -14.61 18.75 -4.44
N ALA A 484 -13.64 18.40 -5.30
CA ALA A 484 -13.00 19.30 -6.26
C ALA A 484 -13.74 19.44 -7.61
N LEU A 485 -14.84 18.69 -7.83
CA LEU A 485 -15.58 18.69 -9.11
C LEU A 485 -16.82 19.60 -9.00
N THR A 486 -16.83 20.72 -9.71
CA THR A 486 -18.00 21.61 -9.83
C THR A 486 -18.97 21.12 -10.92
N ASP A 487 -20.21 21.59 -10.93
CA ASP A 487 -21.31 21.04 -11.75
C ASP A 487 -21.14 21.12 -13.29
N GLU A 488 -20.07 21.75 -13.81
CA GLU A 488 -19.78 21.86 -15.25
C GLU A 488 -18.32 21.51 -15.60
N VAL A 489 -17.94 20.22 -15.49
CA VAL A 489 -16.62 19.75 -15.93
C VAL A 489 -16.64 19.26 -17.38
N THR A 490 -15.87 19.90 -18.26
CA THR A 490 -15.61 19.39 -19.62
C THR A 490 -14.43 18.42 -19.62
N LEU A 491 -14.68 17.16 -19.95
CA LEU A 491 -13.64 16.13 -20.03
C LEU A 491 -12.81 16.25 -21.31
N ARG A 492 -11.49 16.19 -21.17
CA ARG A 492 -10.54 16.15 -22.28
C ARG A 492 -10.34 14.70 -22.73
N ARG A 493 -10.25 14.49 -24.05
CA ARG A 493 -9.82 13.21 -24.62
C ARG A 493 -8.31 13.19 -24.69
N ILE A 494 -7.70 12.17 -24.08
CA ILE A 494 -6.26 11.95 -24.09
C ILE A 494 -5.97 10.48 -24.41
N CYS A 495 -4.71 10.20 -24.74
CA CYS A 495 -4.21 8.88 -25.08
C CYS A 495 -3.11 8.49 -24.08
N LEU A 496 -3.30 7.39 -23.35
CA LEU A 496 -2.23 6.76 -22.58
C LEU A 496 -1.36 5.92 -23.51
N VAL A 497 -0.05 6.12 -23.49
CA VAL A 497 0.88 5.55 -24.48
C VAL A 497 1.99 4.68 -23.92
#